data_AF-A0A926ZCV1-F1
#
_entry.id   AF-A0A926ZCV1-F1
#
_cell.length_a   1.000
_cell.length_b   1.000
_cell.length_c   1.000
_cell.angle_alpha   90.00
_cell.angle_beta   90.00
_cell.angle_gamma   90.00
#
_symmetry.space_group_name_H-M   'P 1'
#
loop_
_entity.id
_entity.type
_entity.pdbx_description
1 polymer ?
#
loop_
_entity_poly.entity_id
_entity_poly.type
_entity_poly.pdbx_seq_one_letter_code
_entity_poly.pdbx_strand_id
1 'polypeptide(L)'
;MNARITNNVNPTYDDVLEWGYDEDYYFMEQDEDLLLYGLDYVLALLELAQDPACPKQSYALCIISQFARMAALHRKPHDLQGLEQIIHALQSTEPSVLDWQHYVRRLLIYQQHPLMVGKQKAWNMAQDLLLGIGRIGTVKQEKHDKADTWHFSLTTSIQEHLFINRRTGIYTYERAYLQRSNSHFGMKS
;
A
#
# COMPACT_ATOMS: atom_id res chain seq x y z
N MET A 1 29.53 -4.31 14.41
CA MET A 1 28.59 -5.35 14.90
C MET A 1 28.38 -6.35 13.78
N ASN A 2 28.07 -7.61 14.10
CA ASN A 2 27.80 -8.64 13.09
C ASN A 2 26.29 -8.70 12.87
N ALA A 3 25.83 -8.52 11.63
CA ALA A 3 24.41 -8.64 11.29
C ALA A 3 23.88 -10.04 11.64
N ARG A 4 22.70 -10.10 12.27
CA ARG A 4 22.00 -11.35 12.59
C ARG A 4 20.99 -11.64 11.49
N ILE A 5 21.21 -12.71 10.75
CA ILE A 5 20.35 -13.13 9.64
C ILE A 5 19.62 -14.41 10.03
N THR A 6 18.29 -14.42 9.93
CA THR A 6 17.45 -15.60 10.16
C THR A 6 16.87 -16.16 8.86
N ASN A 7 16.77 -17.49 8.72
CA ASN A 7 16.11 -18.15 7.59
C ASN A 7 14.63 -18.47 7.87
N ASN A 8 13.99 -17.74 8.78
CA ASN A 8 12.60 -18.01 9.13
C ASN A 8 11.66 -17.40 8.08
N VAL A 9 11.12 -18.27 7.21
CA VAL A 9 10.15 -17.90 6.16
C VAL A 9 8.72 -17.74 6.68
N ASN A 10 8.49 -17.95 7.98
CA ASN A 10 7.20 -17.74 8.62
C ASN A 10 7.42 -17.17 10.05
N PRO A 11 7.87 -15.91 10.15
CA PRO A 11 8.20 -15.30 11.43
C PRO A 11 7.00 -15.31 12.38
N THR A 12 7.24 -15.66 13.63
CA THR A 12 6.25 -15.53 14.69
C THR A 12 6.06 -14.06 15.05
N TYR A 13 5.04 -13.76 15.86
CA TYR A 13 4.83 -12.42 16.43
C TYR A 13 6.10 -11.87 17.10
N ASP A 14 6.73 -12.69 17.95
CA ASP A 14 7.94 -12.33 18.69
C ASP A 14 9.13 -12.13 17.76
N ASP A 15 9.26 -12.92 16.69
CA ASP A 15 10.31 -12.73 15.68
C ASP A 15 10.18 -11.37 14.98
N VAL A 16 8.95 -10.93 14.70
CA VAL A 16 8.69 -9.61 14.09
C VAL A 16 9.02 -8.49 15.07
N LEU A 17 8.68 -8.65 16.36
CA LEU A 17 9.05 -7.66 17.37
C LEU A 17 10.57 -7.56 17.54
N GLU A 18 11.27 -8.69 17.66
CA GLU A 18 12.74 -8.72 17.73
C GLU A 18 13.36 -8.03 16.50
N TRP A 19 12.83 -8.33 15.30
CA TRP A 19 13.23 -7.65 14.08
C TRP A 19 13.02 -6.13 14.16
N GLY A 20 11.91 -5.67 14.72
CA GLY A 20 11.59 -4.24 14.80
C GLY A 20 12.59 -3.43 15.65
N TYR A 21 13.07 -4.02 16.75
CA TYR A 21 13.97 -3.34 17.70
C TYR A 21 15.46 -3.53 17.42
N ASP A 22 15.86 -4.57 16.69
CA ASP A 22 17.25 -4.82 16.32
C ASP A 22 17.54 -4.33 14.89
N GLU A 23 18.28 -3.22 14.75
CA GLU A 23 18.67 -2.68 13.44
C GLU A 23 19.56 -3.62 12.62
N ASP A 24 20.31 -4.50 13.29
CA ASP A 24 21.21 -5.49 12.69
C ASP A 24 20.51 -6.84 12.42
N TYR A 25 19.23 -6.97 12.78
CA TYR A 25 18.43 -8.17 12.51
C TYR A 25 17.71 -8.07 11.16
N TYR A 26 17.98 -9.06 10.31
CA TYR A 26 17.42 -9.19 8.98
C TYR A 26 16.82 -10.57 8.74
N PHE A 27 15.72 -10.61 8.00
CA PHE A 27 15.25 -11.86 7.39
C PHE A 27 16.10 -12.17 6.16
N MET A 28 16.42 -13.44 5.92
CA MET A 28 17.29 -13.86 4.80
C MET A 28 16.67 -13.56 3.42
N GLU A 29 15.35 -13.38 3.36
CA GLU A 29 14.63 -13.07 2.13
C GLU A 29 14.96 -11.67 1.62
N GLN A 30 15.13 -11.53 0.29
CA GLN A 30 15.58 -10.27 -0.33
C GLN A 30 14.52 -9.15 -0.27
N ASP A 31 13.31 -9.46 0.18
CA ASP A 31 12.20 -8.51 0.30
C ASP A 31 11.49 -8.74 1.66
N GLU A 32 12.04 -8.22 2.75
CA GLU A 32 11.46 -8.34 4.10
C GLU A 32 10.02 -7.82 4.17
N ASP A 33 9.72 -6.78 3.40
CA ASP A 33 8.39 -6.20 3.27
C ASP A 33 7.40 -7.16 2.60
N LEU A 34 7.87 -8.05 1.71
CA LEU A 34 7.07 -9.14 1.13
C LEU A 34 6.87 -10.28 2.11
N LEU A 35 7.88 -10.61 2.94
CA LEU A 35 7.75 -11.64 3.97
C LEU A 35 6.70 -11.25 5.01
N LEU A 36 6.71 -9.99 5.44
CA LEU A 36 5.78 -9.44 6.44
C LEU A 36 4.47 -8.95 5.82
N TYR A 37 4.17 -9.39 4.59
CA TYR A 37 3.02 -8.96 3.81
C TYR A 37 1.79 -9.83 4.06
N GLY A 38 1.03 -9.53 5.11
CA GLY A 38 -0.16 -10.32 5.40
C GLY A 38 -0.89 -9.85 6.64
N LEU A 39 -2.14 -10.32 6.79
CA LEU A 39 -2.97 -9.99 7.93
C LEU A 39 -2.36 -10.48 9.25
N ASP A 40 -1.68 -11.64 9.22
CA ASP A 40 -1.06 -12.28 10.38
C ASP A 40 0.00 -11.40 11.06
N TYR A 41 0.63 -10.48 10.32
CA TYR A 41 1.71 -9.62 10.82
C TYR A 41 1.22 -8.22 11.22
N VAL A 42 -0.01 -7.84 10.88
CA VAL A 42 -0.50 -6.46 11.06
C VAL A 42 -0.45 -6.03 12.52
N LEU A 43 -0.76 -6.93 13.47
CA LEU A 43 -0.74 -6.59 14.89
C LEU A 43 0.68 -6.28 15.39
N ALA A 44 1.66 -7.14 15.08
CA ALA A 44 3.05 -6.92 15.47
C ALA A 44 3.60 -5.62 14.85
N LEU A 45 3.32 -5.40 13.56
CA LEU A 45 3.75 -4.19 12.85
C LEU A 45 3.08 -2.92 13.40
N LEU A 46 1.83 -3.00 13.87
CA LEU A 46 1.16 -1.89 14.54
C LEU A 46 1.73 -1.60 15.92
N GLU A 47 2.18 -2.61 16.66
CA GLU A 47 2.89 -2.43 17.94
C GLU A 47 4.19 -1.66 17.69
N LEU A 48 4.98 -2.13 16.71
CA LEU A 48 6.22 -1.46 16.30
C LEU A 48 6.00 -0.03 15.79
N ALA A 49 4.93 0.20 15.02
CA ALA A 49 4.61 1.53 14.48
C ALA A 49 4.13 2.51 15.57
N GLN A 50 3.64 2.02 16.70
CA GLN A 50 3.18 2.86 17.82
C GLN A 50 4.29 3.22 18.80
N ASP A 51 5.38 2.46 18.83
CA ASP A 51 6.47 2.71 19.76
C ASP A 51 7.49 3.72 19.18
N PRO A 52 7.61 4.94 19.73
CA PRO A 52 8.61 5.90 19.29
C PRO A 52 10.07 5.47 19.58
N ALA A 53 10.29 4.45 20.41
CA ALA A 53 11.60 3.87 20.66
C ALA A 53 11.99 2.81 19.62
N CYS A 54 11.05 2.34 18.79
CA CYS A 54 11.32 1.34 17.76
C CYS A 54 12.12 1.96 16.60
N PRO A 55 13.34 1.50 16.30
CA PRO A 55 14.13 2.01 15.18
C PRO A 55 13.44 1.81 13.83
N LYS A 56 12.70 0.71 13.67
CA LYS A 56 11.96 0.38 12.44
C LYS A 56 10.51 0.86 12.43
N GLN A 57 10.10 1.76 13.35
CA GLN A 57 8.72 2.27 13.47
C GLN A 57 8.13 2.71 12.12
N SER A 58 8.84 3.58 11.40
CA SER A 58 8.39 4.10 10.10
C SER A 58 8.35 3.03 9.02
N TYR A 59 9.24 2.04 9.08
CA TYR A 59 9.28 0.95 8.11
C TYR A 59 8.10 -0.01 8.33
N ALA A 60 7.80 -0.37 9.58
CA ALA A 60 6.63 -1.16 9.94
C ALA A 60 5.33 -0.50 9.45
N LEU A 61 5.21 0.83 9.65
CA LEU A 61 4.09 1.61 9.14
C LEU A 61 3.98 1.57 7.61
N CYS A 62 5.11 1.66 6.89
CA CYS A 62 5.15 1.54 5.43
C CYS A 62 4.64 0.16 4.95
N ILE A 63 5.03 -0.92 5.62
CA ILE A 63 4.61 -2.29 5.27
C ILE A 63 3.09 -2.43 5.42
N ILE A 64 2.52 -2.09 6.58
CA ILE A 64 1.06 -2.22 6.80
C ILE A 64 0.24 -1.29 5.89
N SER A 65 0.80 -0.12 5.56
CA SER A 65 0.18 0.81 4.62
C SER A 65 0.10 0.24 3.21
N GLN A 66 1.20 -0.36 2.76
CA GLN A 66 1.26 -0.99 1.44
C GLN A 66 0.33 -2.21 1.37
N PHE A 67 0.29 -3.02 2.43
CA PHE A 67 -0.65 -4.14 2.56
C PHE A 67 -2.10 -3.68 2.41
N ALA A 68 -2.53 -2.70 3.21
CA ALA A 68 -3.89 -2.18 3.15
C ALA A 68 -4.23 -1.58 1.78
N ARG A 69 -3.31 -0.81 1.19
CA ARG A 69 -3.47 -0.22 -0.14
C ARG A 69 -3.78 -1.28 -1.19
N MET A 70 -2.97 -2.32 -1.24
CA MET A 70 -3.09 -3.38 -2.24
C MET A 70 -4.28 -4.30 -1.97
N ALA A 71 -4.62 -4.57 -0.71
CA ALA A 71 -5.85 -5.26 -0.35
C ALA A 71 -7.06 -4.51 -0.92
N ALA A 72 -7.09 -3.18 -0.78
CA ALA A 72 -8.11 -2.34 -1.40
C ALA A 72 -8.03 -2.35 -2.93
N LEU A 73 -6.85 -2.12 -3.50
CA LEU A 73 -6.63 -2.01 -4.94
C LEU A 73 -7.04 -3.27 -5.70
N HIS A 74 -6.73 -4.44 -5.14
CA HIS A 74 -7.10 -5.75 -5.69
C HIS A 74 -8.42 -6.29 -5.15
N ARG A 75 -9.16 -5.48 -4.39
CA ARG A 75 -10.48 -5.81 -3.84
C ARG A 75 -10.50 -7.13 -3.06
N LYS A 76 -9.52 -7.36 -2.17
CA LYS A 76 -9.43 -8.57 -1.34
C LYS A 76 -10.34 -8.43 -0.11
N PRO A 77 -11.57 -9.00 -0.09
CA PRO A 77 -12.54 -8.72 0.95
C PRO A 77 -12.12 -9.27 2.32
N HIS A 78 -11.48 -10.45 2.35
CA HIS A 78 -11.00 -11.07 3.59
C HIS A 78 -9.99 -10.16 4.31
N ASP A 79 -8.98 -9.68 3.59
CA ASP A 79 -7.93 -8.82 4.15
C ASP A 79 -8.50 -7.49 4.64
N LEU A 80 -9.44 -6.90 3.88
CA LEU A 80 -10.11 -5.66 4.27
C LEU A 80 -10.99 -5.84 5.52
N GLN A 81 -11.73 -6.93 5.61
CA GLN A 81 -12.53 -7.25 6.79
C GLN A 81 -11.64 -7.46 8.02
N GLY A 82 -10.50 -8.14 7.86
CA GLY A 82 -9.52 -8.28 8.92
C GLY A 82 -8.96 -6.93 9.39
N LEU A 83 -8.60 -6.05 8.45
CA LEU A 83 -8.15 -4.69 8.77
C LEU A 83 -9.23 -3.87 9.49
N GLU A 84 -10.49 -4.00 9.08
CA GLU A 84 -11.63 -3.34 9.75
C GLU A 84 -11.76 -3.79 11.22
N GLN A 85 -11.66 -5.10 11.48
CA GLN A 85 -11.69 -5.65 12.84
C GLN A 85 -10.53 -5.15 13.69
N ILE A 86 -9.31 -5.15 13.13
CA ILE A 86 -8.12 -4.64 13.81
C ILE A 86 -8.29 -3.16 14.17
N ILE A 87 -8.72 -2.32 13.22
CA ILE A 87 -8.91 -0.88 13.46
C ILE A 87 -10.00 -0.61 14.49
N HIS A 88 -11.04 -1.46 14.56
CA HIS A 88 -12.08 -1.32 15.57
C HIS A 88 -11.57 -1.61 16.98
N ALA A 89 -10.67 -2.60 17.12
CA ALA A 89 -10.06 -2.96 18.40
C ALA A 89 -8.88 -2.06 18.79
N LEU A 90 -8.22 -1.43 17.81
CA LEU A 90 -6.99 -0.66 18.02
C LEU A 90 -7.25 0.67 18.74
N GLN A 91 -6.66 0.81 19.93
CA GLN A 91 -6.58 2.07 20.66
C GLN A 91 -5.15 2.61 20.58
N SER A 92 -4.92 3.59 19.70
CA SER A 92 -3.63 4.25 19.56
C SER A 92 -3.77 5.74 19.81
N THR A 93 -2.74 6.34 20.41
CA THR A 93 -2.58 7.80 20.53
C THR A 93 -1.48 8.34 19.63
N GLU A 94 -0.74 7.46 18.95
CA GLU A 94 0.36 7.82 18.08
C GLU A 94 -0.17 8.45 16.77
N PRO A 95 0.17 9.72 16.46
CA PRO A 95 -0.42 10.45 15.33
C PRO A 95 -0.28 9.72 13.99
N SER A 96 0.87 9.12 13.71
CA SER A 96 1.13 8.42 12.45
C SER A 96 0.21 7.19 12.27
N VAL A 97 -0.11 6.50 13.36
CA VAL A 97 -1.00 5.34 13.38
C VAL A 97 -2.47 5.77 13.29
N LEU A 98 -2.83 6.91 13.89
CA LEU A 98 -4.16 7.51 13.71
C LEU A 98 -4.41 7.92 12.26
N ASP A 99 -3.42 8.55 11.61
CA ASP A 99 -3.49 8.88 10.18
C ASP A 99 -3.64 7.61 9.31
N TRP A 100 -2.92 6.54 9.65
CA TRP A 100 -3.09 5.24 9.01
C TRP A 100 -4.50 4.66 9.23
N GLN A 101 -5.07 4.72 10.44
CA GLN A 101 -6.45 4.29 10.68
C GLN A 101 -7.44 5.08 9.82
N HIS A 102 -7.27 6.40 9.73
CA HIS A 102 -8.11 7.24 8.86
C HIS A 102 -7.94 6.88 7.39
N TYR A 103 -6.72 6.59 6.95
CA TYR A 103 -6.43 6.12 5.60
C TYR A 103 -7.15 4.80 5.28
N VAL A 104 -7.02 3.78 6.12
CA VAL A 104 -7.66 2.48 5.88
C VAL A 104 -9.19 2.60 5.94
N ARG A 105 -9.77 3.42 6.82
CA ARG A 105 -11.21 3.71 6.81
C ARG A 105 -11.69 4.29 5.48
N ARG A 106 -10.90 5.17 4.84
CA ARG A 106 -11.23 5.67 3.48
C ARG A 106 -11.20 4.53 2.46
N LEU A 107 -10.21 3.64 2.51
CA LEU A 107 -10.13 2.48 1.62
C LEU A 107 -11.35 1.55 1.76
N LEU A 108 -11.80 1.29 3.00
CA LEU A 108 -12.99 0.49 3.28
C LEU A 108 -14.26 1.12 2.68
N ILE A 109 -14.44 2.44 2.85
CA ILE A 109 -15.55 3.19 2.27
C ILE A 109 -15.60 3.05 0.74
N TYR A 110 -14.44 3.07 0.07
CA TYR A 110 -14.37 2.91 -1.38
C TYR A 110 -14.84 1.54 -1.88
N GLN A 111 -14.78 0.51 -1.03
CA GLN A 111 -15.16 -0.86 -1.36
C GLN A 111 -16.62 -1.16 -1.05
N GLN A 112 -17.11 -0.70 0.12
CA GLN A 112 -18.41 -1.08 0.65
C GLN A 112 -19.57 -0.21 0.11
N HIS A 113 -19.29 1.03 -0.30
CA HIS A 113 -20.33 2.00 -0.67
C HIS A 113 -20.14 2.56 -2.08
N PRO A 114 -20.45 1.77 -3.12
CA PRO A 114 -20.46 2.26 -4.49
C PRO A 114 -21.53 3.35 -4.64
N LEU A 115 -21.08 4.60 -4.72
CA LEU A 115 -21.89 5.79 -4.90
C LEU A 115 -21.32 6.61 -6.04
N MET A 116 -22.11 7.55 -6.54
CA MET A 116 -21.65 8.52 -7.52
C MET A 116 -20.42 9.27 -6.98
N VAL A 117 -19.38 9.36 -7.81
CA VAL A 117 -18.08 9.93 -7.43
C VAL A 117 -17.83 11.19 -8.27
N GLY A 118 -17.91 12.34 -7.62
CA GLY A 118 -17.48 13.62 -8.19
C GLY A 118 -15.96 13.69 -8.35
N LYS A 119 -15.48 14.68 -9.12
CA LYS A 119 -14.06 14.82 -9.47
C LYS A 119 -13.12 14.81 -8.25
N GLN A 120 -13.44 15.58 -7.21
CA GLN A 120 -12.59 15.65 -6.01
C GLN A 120 -12.51 14.31 -5.27
N LYS A 121 -13.63 13.62 -5.12
CA LYS A 121 -13.66 12.30 -4.48
C LYS A 121 -12.87 11.28 -5.30
N ALA A 122 -12.98 11.32 -6.63
CA ALA A 122 -12.22 10.47 -7.53
C ALA A 122 -10.71 10.74 -7.44
N TRP A 123 -10.32 12.01 -7.34
CA TRP A 123 -8.94 12.42 -7.10
C TRP A 123 -8.40 11.85 -5.78
N ASN A 124 -9.15 12.01 -4.68
CA ASN A 124 -8.76 11.49 -3.38
C ASN A 124 -8.63 9.95 -3.41
N MET A 125 -9.58 9.25 -4.04
CA MET A 125 -9.49 7.81 -4.27
C MET A 125 -8.21 7.44 -5.03
N ALA A 126 -7.86 8.20 -6.08
CA ALA A 126 -6.66 7.94 -6.86
C ALA A 126 -5.38 8.15 -6.04
N GLN A 127 -5.32 9.19 -5.21
CA GLN A 127 -4.20 9.40 -4.28
C GLN A 127 -4.07 8.21 -3.31
N ASP A 128 -5.16 7.84 -2.65
CA ASP A 128 -5.17 6.77 -1.66
C ASP A 128 -4.85 5.38 -2.26
N LEU A 129 -5.35 5.08 -3.46
CA LEU A 129 -5.22 3.76 -4.11
C LEU A 129 -3.90 3.60 -4.89
N LEU A 130 -3.43 4.65 -5.57
CA LEU A 130 -2.18 4.60 -6.34
C LEU A 130 -0.96 4.91 -5.48
N LEU A 131 -0.98 5.96 -4.66
CA LEU A 131 0.15 6.34 -3.82
C LEU A 131 0.07 5.72 -2.41
N GLY A 132 -1.09 5.77 -1.78
CA GLY A 132 -1.20 5.49 -0.34
C GLY A 132 -0.44 6.53 0.48
N ILE A 133 0.00 6.16 1.70
CA ILE A 133 0.63 7.11 2.64
C ILE A 133 2.17 7.12 2.62
N GLY A 134 2.82 6.14 1.97
CA GLY A 134 4.28 5.98 2.00
C GLY A 134 4.99 6.07 0.65
N ARG A 135 4.27 6.14 -0.48
CA ARG A 135 4.91 6.21 -1.81
C ARG A 135 5.12 7.64 -2.25
N ILE A 136 6.28 7.91 -2.83
CA ILE A 136 6.59 9.16 -3.51
C ILE A 136 6.25 9.01 -5.00
N GLY A 137 5.46 9.94 -5.52
CA GLY A 137 5.10 9.97 -6.93
C GLY A 137 4.05 11.03 -7.23
N THR A 138 3.65 11.11 -8.50
CA THR A 138 2.62 12.06 -8.93
C THR A 138 1.51 11.31 -9.65
N VAL A 139 0.32 11.30 -9.05
CA VAL A 139 -0.89 10.87 -9.74
C VAL A 139 -1.28 11.93 -10.76
N LYS A 140 -1.56 11.50 -11.99
CA LYS A 140 -2.05 12.36 -13.06
C LYS A 140 -3.46 11.95 -13.41
N GLN A 141 -4.33 12.93 -13.63
CA GLN A 141 -5.61 12.67 -14.27
C GLN A 141 -5.41 12.65 -15.77
N GLU A 142 -5.72 11.52 -16.39
CA GLU A 142 -5.57 11.34 -17.84
C GLU A 142 -6.78 11.92 -18.59
N LYS A 143 -6.52 12.39 -19.81
CA LYS A 143 -7.58 12.76 -20.76
C LYS A 143 -8.10 11.46 -21.38
N HIS A 144 -9.17 10.91 -20.83
CA HIS A 144 -9.78 9.70 -21.37
C HIS A 144 -11.16 9.99 -21.97
N ASP A 145 -11.41 9.47 -23.16
CA ASP A 145 -12.60 9.74 -23.98
C ASP A 145 -13.88 9.01 -23.52
N LYS A 146 -13.88 8.43 -22.31
CA LYS A 146 -15.04 7.70 -21.77
C LYS A 146 -15.82 8.63 -20.83
N ALA A 147 -17.01 9.04 -21.27
CA ALA A 147 -17.87 10.00 -20.57
C ALA A 147 -18.19 9.62 -19.10
N ASP A 148 -18.24 8.32 -18.78
CA ASP A 148 -18.65 7.79 -17.47
C ASP A 148 -17.47 7.29 -16.61
N THR A 149 -16.22 7.66 -16.92
CA THR A 149 -15.04 7.16 -16.17
C THR A 149 -14.10 8.30 -15.78
N TRP A 150 -13.53 8.21 -14.57
CA TRP A 150 -12.33 8.94 -14.18
C TRP A 150 -11.13 8.04 -14.41
N HIS A 151 -10.11 8.54 -15.11
CA HIS A 151 -8.88 7.80 -15.38
C HIS A 151 -7.71 8.53 -14.73
N PHE A 152 -6.97 7.81 -13.90
CA PHE A 152 -5.77 8.29 -13.27
C PHE A 152 -4.60 7.37 -13.58
N SER A 153 -3.41 7.93 -13.65
CA SER A 153 -2.17 7.18 -13.80
C SER A 153 -1.17 7.57 -12.73
N LEU A 154 -0.28 6.63 -12.41
CA LEU A 154 0.93 6.85 -11.63
C LEU A 154 2.09 6.20 -12.38
N THR A 155 3.14 6.97 -12.66
CA THR A 155 4.37 6.45 -13.26
C THR A 155 5.47 6.43 -12.23
N THR A 156 6.01 5.25 -11.98
CA THR A 156 7.23 5.00 -11.21
C THR A 156 8.21 4.22 -12.09
N SER A 157 8.82 3.15 -11.61
CA SER A 157 9.46 2.13 -12.45
C SER A 157 8.45 1.32 -13.27
N ILE A 158 7.18 1.33 -12.84
CA ILE A 158 6.02 0.74 -13.53
C ILE A 158 4.99 1.81 -13.83
N GLN A 159 4.17 1.59 -14.87
CA GLN A 159 3.01 2.42 -15.13
C GLN A 159 1.76 1.76 -14.53
N GLU A 160 1.06 2.50 -13.69
CA GLU A 160 -0.16 2.07 -13.02
C GLU A 160 -1.33 2.90 -13.50
N HIS A 161 -2.47 2.27 -13.74
CA HIS A 161 -3.70 2.92 -14.16
C HIS A 161 -4.84 2.56 -13.21
N LEU A 162 -5.64 3.57 -12.86
CA LEU A 162 -6.85 3.43 -12.08
C LEU A 162 -8.02 4.02 -12.87
N PHE A 163 -9.06 3.22 -13.07
CA PHE A 163 -10.29 3.64 -13.73
C PHE A 163 -11.43 3.58 -12.73
N ILE A 164 -12.11 4.69 -12.47
CA ILE A 164 -13.21 4.79 -11.51
C ILE A 164 -14.50 5.15 -12.26
N ASN A 165 -15.51 4.29 -12.18
CA ASN A 165 -16.81 4.57 -12.77
C ASN A 165 -17.48 5.75 -12.03
N ARG A 166 -17.92 6.78 -12.77
CA ARG A 166 -18.47 8.01 -12.18
C ARG A 166 -19.78 7.79 -11.42
N ARG A 167 -20.60 6.84 -11.84
CA ARG A 167 -21.94 6.62 -11.31
C ARG A 167 -21.93 5.68 -10.11
N THR A 168 -21.05 4.69 -10.15
CA THR A 168 -21.01 3.62 -9.14
C THR A 168 -19.80 3.72 -8.22
N GLY A 169 -18.75 4.46 -8.57
CA GLY A 169 -17.50 4.47 -7.80
C GLY A 169 -16.72 3.16 -7.84
N ILE A 170 -17.23 2.13 -8.51
CA ILE A 170 -16.50 0.89 -8.78
C ILE A 170 -15.27 1.23 -9.61
N TYR A 171 -14.13 0.68 -9.21
CA TYR A 171 -12.87 0.90 -9.90
C TYR A 171 -12.19 -0.38 -10.35
N THR A 172 -11.37 -0.25 -11.38
CA THR A 172 -10.44 -1.26 -11.88
C THR A 172 -9.03 -0.71 -11.86
N TYR A 173 -8.06 -1.61 -11.70
CA TYR A 173 -6.64 -1.29 -11.60
C TYR A 173 -5.85 -2.15 -12.57
N GLU A 174 -4.90 -1.53 -13.27
CA GLU A 174 -4.04 -2.18 -14.26
C GLU A 174 -2.59 -1.74 -14.08
N ARG A 175 -1.66 -2.68 -14.31
CA ARG A 175 -0.21 -2.42 -14.39
C ARG A 175 0.26 -2.68 -15.81
N ALA A 176 1.03 -1.75 -16.34
CA ALA A 176 1.78 -1.92 -17.58
C ALA A 176 3.27 -1.72 -17.30
N TYR A 177 4.09 -2.66 -17.74
CA TYR A 177 5.53 -2.45 -17.78
C TYR A 177 5.82 -1.48 -18.92
N LEU A 178 6.57 -0.42 -18.62
CA LEU A 178 7.08 0.47 -19.65
C LEU A 178 7.95 -0.38 -20.58
N GLN A 179 7.44 -0.70 -21.77
CA GLN A 179 8.26 -1.32 -22.80
C GLN A 179 9.42 -0.36 -23.06
N ARG A 180 10.64 -0.77 -22.70
CA ARG A 180 11.84 -0.04 -23.13
C ARG A 180 11.77 -0.03 -24.65
N SER A 181 11.48 1.13 -25.23
CA SER A 181 11.59 1.32 -26.66
C SER A 181 13.03 0.98 -27.02
N ASN A 182 13.24 -0.18 -27.64
CA ASN A 182 14.49 -0.52 -28.28
C ASN A 182 14.66 0.48 -29.42
N SER A 183 15.23 1.64 -29.13
CA SER A 183 15.78 2.55 -30.13
C SER A 183 16.88 1.77 -30.84
N HIS A 184 16.50 1.14 -31.96
CA HIS A 184 17.41 0.66 -32.99
C HIS A 184 18.35 1.82 -33.34
N PHE A 185 19.59 1.75 -32.82
CA PHE A 185 20.71 2.50 -33.35
C PHE A 185 20.92 2.03 -34.78
N GLY A 186 20.31 2.72 -35.73
CA GLY A 186 20.66 2.62 -37.13
C GLY A 186 22.07 3.17 -37.31
N MET A 187 23.07 2.30 -37.25
CA MET A 187 24.38 2.59 -37.83
C MET A 187 24.17 2.70 -39.34
N LYS A 188 24.17 3.93 -39.85
CA LYS A 188 24.36 4.20 -41.27
C LYS A 188 25.82 3.86 -41.58
N SER A 189 26.00 2.85 -42.42
CA SER A 189 27.22 2.54 -43.18
C SER A 189 27.53 3.64 -44.19
#